data_AF-A0A915EUW9-F1
#
_entry.id   AF-A0A915EUW9-F1
#
_cell.length_a   1.000
_cell.length_b   1.000
_cell.length_c   1.000
_cell.angle_alpha   90.00
_cell.angle_beta   90.00
_cell.angle_gamma   90.00
#
_symmetry.space_group_name_H-M   'P 1'
#
loop_
_entity.id
_entity.type
_entity.pdbx_description
1 polymer ?
#
loop_
_entity_poly.entity_id
_entity_poly.type
_entity_poly.pdbx_seq_one_letter_code
_entity_poly.pdbx_strand_id
1 'polypeptide(L)'
;MQAKCNRNQEILQTKLRVLLQPSNGEFSSYEIGKSDLHVGIYDGESTVFSFCDSGMAKETIRKWEKALHILSLHNVSVHTLHDFMRRSYHAFNKKTYAPHTWNCFDFVIEFLRSTTPYHHLPVHSKTAFVREIISEADFLMDNLEQENVQDADRQMDRHDFQRQQFEIFKHNFREAIDEHDNGEAIHSLVLSSELRKDVVNMTRKLQKAQLNLQALKDPSPIQSVISKITEVNDQLLQLTKSSTEYSPQNVELPEFDQDDIELLFGHSTQQTNNWSHSTKVR
;
A
#
# COMPACT_ATOMS: atom_id res chain seq x y z
N MET A 1 -63.40 6.78 6.06
CA MET A 1 -62.17 7.58 6.31
C MET A 1 -61.03 6.63 6.64
N GLN A 2 -60.30 6.18 5.63
CA GLN A 2 -59.09 5.37 5.79
C GLN A 2 -57.90 6.31 5.62
N ALA A 3 -57.15 6.53 6.71
CA ALA A 3 -55.90 7.27 6.70
C ALA A 3 -54.85 6.40 6.00
N LYS A 4 -54.51 6.74 4.75
CA LYS A 4 -53.31 6.24 4.08
C LYS A 4 -52.11 6.89 4.77
N CYS A 5 -51.46 6.13 5.63
CA CYS A 5 -50.13 6.44 6.16
C CYS A 5 -49.14 6.34 4.99
N ASN A 6 -48.85 7.48 4.35
CA ASN A 6 -47.69 7.61 3.48
C ASN A 6 -46.44 7.55 4.36
N ARG A 7 -45.92 6.33 4.58
CA ARG A 7 -44.51 6.14 4.92
C ARG A 7 -43.69 6.44 3.67
N ASN A 8 -43.47 7.73 3.41
CA ASN A 8 -42.29 8.13 2.66
C ASN A 8 -41.10 7.78 3.56
N GLN A 9 -40.52 6.59 3.35
CA GLN A 9 -39.13 6.37 3.74
C GLN A 9 -38.31 7.35 2.90
N GLU A 10 -38.04 8.54 3.44
CA GLU A 10 -36.77 9.18 3.15
C GLU A 10 -35.73 8.13 3.55
N ILE A 11 -35.20 7.44 2.54
CA ILE A 11 -33.91 6.78 2.68
C ILE A 11 -32.99 7.94 3.03
N LEU A 12 -32.71 8.11 4.33
CA LEU A 12 -31.60 8.91 4.80
C LEU A 12 -30.40 8.35 4.07
N GLN A 13 -30.01 8.99 2.95
CA GLN A 13 -28.76 8.72 2.26
C GLN A 13 -27.69 9.07 3.27
N THR A 14 -27.27 8.05 3.98
CA THR A 14 -26.23 8.12 4.99
C THR A 14 -24.95 8.54 4.30
N LYS A 15 -24.42 9.70 4.67
CA LYS A 15 -23.22 10.30 4.08
C LYS A 15 -21.95 9.74 4.71
N LEU A 16 -21.93 8.44 5.03
CA LEU A 16 -20.71 7.84 5.56
C LEU A 16 -19.66 7.80 4.47
N ARG A 17 -18.43 8.17 4.84
CA ARG A 17 -17.32 8.30 3.92
C ARG A 17 -16.04 7.83 4.56
N VAL A 18 -15.15 7.24 3.78
CA VAL A 18 -13.77 7.02 4.21
C VAL A 18 -12.94 8.23 3.79
N LEU A 19 -12.22 8.79 4.77
CA LEU A 19 -11.35 9.94 4.59
C LEU A 19 -9.89 9.54 4.73
N LEU A 20 -9.01 10.16 3.94
CA LEU A 20 -7.56 9.95 3.94
C LEU A 20 -6.85 11.30 4.06
N GLN A 21 -5.85 11.42 4.93
CA GLN A 21 -4.98 12.60 5.00
C GLN A 21 -3.55 12.23 5.39
N PRO A 22 -2.55 13.06 5.10
CA PRO A 22 -1.25 12.95 5.73
C PRO A 22 -1.39 13.09 7.25
N SER A 23 -0.63 12.29 8.00
CA SER A 23 -0.57 12.40 9.45
C SER A 23 0.00 13.75 9.90
N ASN A 24 0.86 14.35 9.06
CA ASN A 24 1.44 15.67 9.26
C ASN A 24 1.34 16.48 7.96
N GLY A 25 0.87 17.72 8.05
CA GLY A 25 0.87 18.67 6.93
C GLY A 25 -0.26 18.47 5.92
N GLU A 26 0.05 18.68 4.64
CA GLU A 26 -0.87 18.61 3.51
C GLU A 26 -0.34 17.65 2.43
N PHE A 27 -1.21 17.21 1.51
CA PHE A 27 -0.79 16.34 0.40
C PHE A 27 0.27 16.98 -0.50
N SER A 28 0.25 18.31 -0.64
CA SER A 28 1.28 19.07 -1.40
C SER A 28 2.67 18.97 -0.79
N SER A 29 2.76 18.74 0.53
CA SER A 29 4.00 18.56 1.28
C SER A 29 4.29 17.09 1.61
N TYR A 30 3.45 16.17 1.15
CA TYR A 30 3.57 14.76 1.49
C TYR A 30 4.73 14.13 0.73
N GLU A 31 5.66 13.52 1.46
CA GLU A 31 6.78 12.79 0.89
C GLU A 31 6.66 11.30 1.23
N ILE A 32 6.60 10.46 0.18
CA ILE A 32 6.55 9.01 0.29
C ILE A 32 7.75 8.52 1.12
N GLY A 33 7.48 7.67 2.11
CA GLY A 33 8.50 7.08 2.99
C GLY A 33 9.03 7.99 4.10
N LYS A 34 8.60 9.26 4.17
CA LYS A 34 8.92 10.19 5.26
C LYS A 34 7.71 10.66 6.05
N SER A 35 6.54 10.69 5.41
CA SER A 35 5.27 11.03 6.05
C SER A 35 4.34 9.83 6.00
N ASP A 36 3.62 9.60 7.10
CA ASP A 36 2.62 8.55 7.18
C ASP A 36 1.24 9.06 6.74
N LEU A 37 0.41 8.19 6.18
CA LEU A 37 -0.99 8.47 5.91
C LEU A 37 -1.87 8.04 7.08
N HIS A 38 -2.94 8.79 7.31
CA HIS A 38 -3.96 8.52 8.30
C HIS A 38 -5.33 8.40 7.64
N VAL A 39 -6.11 7.41 8.04
CA VAL A 39 -7.42 7.10 7.46
C VAL A 39 -8.49 7.00 8.54
N GLY A 40 -9.71 7.43 8.22
CA GLY A 40 -10.83 7.45 9.15
C GLY A 40 -12.18 7.34 8.46
N ILE A 41 -13.23 7.11 9.24
CA ILE A 41 -14.61 6.98 8.77
C ILE A 41 -15.40 8.18 9.27
N TYR A 42 -15.85 9.02 8.35
CA TYR A 42 -16.75 10.13 8.62
C TYR A 42 -18.18 9.64 8.77
N ASP A 43 -18.89 10.11 9.80
CA ASP A 43 -20.27 9.73 10.10
C ASP A 43 -21.33 10.41 9.23
N GLY A 44 -20.93 11.39 8.42
CA GLY A 44 -21.85 12.15 7.59
C GLY A 44 -22.32 13.47 8.22
N GLU A 45 -21.97 13.74 9.48
CA GLU A 45 -22.42 14.92 10.22
C GLU A 45 -21.26 15.80 10.69
N SER A 46 -20.42 15.32 11.60
CA SER A 46 -19.38 16.17 12.21
C SER A 46 -18.21 15.40 12.80
N THR A 47 -18.29 14.06 12.78
CA THR A 47 -17.31 13.21 13.45
C THR A 47 -16.57 12.34 12.45
N VAL A 48 -15.26 12.27 12.62
CA VAL A 48 -14.43 11.22 12.02
C VAL A 48 -14.00 10.24 13.11
N PHE A 49 -14.25 8.97 12.87
CA PHE A 49 -13.78 7.86 13.71
C PHE A 49 -12.51 7.28 13.11
N SER A 50 -11.44 7.23 13.90
CA SER A 50 -10.13 6.76 13.46
C SER A 50 -9.49 5.88 14.54
N PHE A 51 -8.38 5.21 14.21
CA PHE A 51 -7.61 4.42 15.17
C PHE A 51 -6.15 4.85 15.15
N CYS A 52 -5.61 5.23 16.30
CA CYS A 52 -4.23 5.71 16.44
C CYS A 52 -3.55 5.10 17.68
N ASP A 53 -2.35 5.59 17.99
CA ASP A 53 -1.53 5.15 19.14
C ASP A 53 -2.22 5.35 20.51
N SER A 54 -3.24 6.19 20.57
CA SER A 54 -4.09 6.40 21.75
C SER A 54 -5.32 5.48 21.80
N GLY A 55 -5.53 4.66 20.77
CA GLY A 55 -6.70 3.80 20.61
C GLY A 55 -7.70 4.34 19.59
N MET A 56 -8.95 3.88 19.67
CA MET A 56 -10.06 4.47 18.91
C MET A 56 -10.24 5.94 19.29
N ALA A 57 -10.19 6.80 18.28
CA ALA A 57 -10.36 8.23 18.41
C ALA A 57 -11.69 8.68 17.78
N LYS A 58 -12.34 9.64 18.43
CA LYS A 58 -13.48 10.38 17.92
C LYS A 58 -13.02 11.82 17.69
N GLU A 59 -12.89 12.21 16.43
CA GLU A 59 -12.31 13.48 16.03
C GLU A 59 -13.35 14.37 15.34
N THR A 60 -13.18 15.68 15.44
CA THR A 60 -14.05 16.63 14.74
C THR A 60 -13.63 16.75 13.29
N ILE A 61 -14.59 16.96 12.38
CA ILE A 61 -14.32 17.14 10.95
C ILE A 61 -13.33 18.28 10.65
N ARG A 62 -13.24 19.29 11.52
CA ARG A 62 -12.24 20.38 11.40
C ARG A 62 -10.80 19.89 11.39
N LYS A 63 -10.48 18.79 12.10
CA LYS A 63 -9.15 18.17 12.06
C LYS A 63 -8.87 17.43 10.75
N TRP A 64 -9.90 17.24 9.93
CA TRP A 64 -9.89 16.52 8.68
C TRP A 64 -10.31 17.44 7.52
N GLU A 65 -10.20 18.77 7.69
CA GLU A 65 -10.62 19.75 6.68
C GLU A 65 -9.83 19.65 5.37
N LYS A 66 -8.64 19.07 5.43
CA LYS A 66 -7.75 18.82 4.28
C LYS A 66 -7.72 17.36 3.87
N ALA A 67 -8.59 16.54 4.47
CA ALA A 67 -8.68 15.14 4.15
C ALA A 67 -9.41 14.92 2.84
N LEU A 68 -8.96 13.91 2.12
CA LEU A 68 -9.56 13.44 0.89
C LEU A 68 -10.64 12.44 1.18
N HIS A 69 -11.73 12.57 0.46
CA HIS A 69 -12.77 11.58 0.39
C HIS A 69 -12.36 10.50 -0.62
N ILE A 70 -12.14 9.26 -0.16
CA ILE A 70 -11.65 8.15 -0.99
C ILE A 70 -12.69 7.06 -1.22
N LEU A 71 -13.77 7.01 -0.42
CA LEU A 71 -14.85 6.03 -0.61
C LEU A 71 -16.17 6.52 0.01
N SER A 72 -17.23 6.55 -0.81
CA SER A 72 -18.61 6.75 -0.35
C SER A 72 -19.23 5.43 0.13
N LEU A 73 -19.80 5.44 1.34
CA LEU A 73 -20.44 4.28 1.96
C LEU A 73 -21.97 4.39 1.89
N HIS A 74 -22.49 4.19 0.68
CA HIS A 74 -23.92 4.22 0.41
C HIS A 74 -24.64 3.06 1.12
N ASN A 75 -25.85 3.32 1.58
CA ASN A 75 -26.73 2.35 2.25
C ASN A 75 -26.17 1.77 3.56
N VAL A 76 -25.17 2.41 4.16
CA VAL A 76 -24.62 2.04 5.48
C VAL A 76 -25.11 3.04 6.50
N SER A 77 -25.83 2.59 7.53
CA SER A 77 -26.33 3.51 8.56
C SER A 77 -25.24 3.95 9.54
N VAL A 78 -25.39 5.15 10.11
CA VAL A 78 -24.55 5.63 11.24
C VAL A 78 -24.65 4.68 12.44
N HIS A 79 -25.80 4.04 12.65
CA HIS A 79 -25.96 2.99 13.65
C HIS A 79 -25.02 1.80 13.40
N THR A 80 -24.83 1.39 12.15
CA THR A 80 -23.89 0.32 11.78
C THR A 80 -22.46 0.69 12.20
N LEU A 81 -22.04 1.93 11.97
CA LEU A 81 -20.74 2.43 12.44
C LEU A 81 -20.66 2.38 13.96
N HIS A 82 -21.65 2.90 14.69
CA HIS A 82 -21.63 2.85 16.15
C HIS A 82 -21.63 1.42 16.72
N ASP A 83 -22.34 0.50 16.09
CA ASP A 83 -22.36 -0.91 16.48
C ASP A 83 -21.01 -1.58 16.20
N PHE A 84 -20.35 -1.25 15.10
CA PHE A 84 -18.96 -1.65 14.87
C PHE A 84 -18.03 -1.08 15.96
N MET A 85 -18.11 0.23 16.25
CA MET A 85 -17.29 0.85 17.30
C MET A 85 -17.45 0.14 18.65
N ARG A 86 -18.68 -0.21 19.03
CA ARG A 86 -18.98 -0.91 20.29
C ARG A 86 -18.41 -2.32 20.32
N ARG A 87 -18.60 -3.10 19.25
CA ARG A 87 -18.15 -4.50 19.16
C ARG A 87 -16.62 -4.61 19.08
N SER A 88 -16.00 -3.68 18.36
CA SER A 88 -14.56 -3.71 18.06
C SER A 88 -13.71 -2.92 19.07
N TYR A 89 -14.34 -2.29 20.08
CA TYR A 89 -13.66 -1.47 21.10
C TYR A 89 -12.46 -2.17 21.76
N HIS A 90 -12.62 -3.44 22.11
CA HIS A 90 -11.53 -4.21 22.73
C HIS A 90 -10.43 -4.60 21.74
N ALA A 91 -10.74 -4.74 20.45
CA ALA A 91 -9.75 -5.04 19.43
C ALA A 91 -8.95 -3.80 18.99
N PHE A 92 -9.55 -2.61 19.06
CA PHE A 92 -8.93 -1.34 18.67
C PHE A 92 -8.70 -0.42 19.88
N ASN A 93 -7.82 -0.86 20.78
CA ASN A 93 -7.42 -0.07 21.94
C ASN A 93 -5.92 0.27 21.88
N LYS A 94 -5.48 1.19 22.74
CA LYS A 94 -4.07 1.64 22.80
C LYS A 94 -3.06 0.49 22.90
N LYS A 95 -3.38 -0.59 23.63
CA LYS A 95 -2.46 -1.72 23.83
C LYS A 95 -2.34 -2.62 22.60
N THR A 96 -3.35 -2.61 21.73
CA THR A 96 -3.36 -3.43 20.51
C THR A 96 -2.86 -2.66 19.30
N TYR A 97 -2.72 -1.34 19.39
CA TYR A 97 -2.17 -0.53 18.30
C TYR A 97 -0.73 -0.95 17.99
N ALA A 98 -0.51 -1.31 16.73
CA ALA A 98 0.78 -1.63 16.18
C ALA A 98 0.93 -0.92 14.82
N PRO A 99 1.83 0.08 14.70
CA PRO A 99 1.94 0.93 13.51
C PRO A 99 2.00 0.16 12.19
N HIS A 100 2.60 -1.03 12.18
CA HIS A 100 2.81 -1.82 10.96
C HIS A 100 1.77 -2.91 10.73
N THR A 101 1.25 -3.52 11.79
CA THR A 101 0.42 -4.73 11.71
C THR A 101 -1.01 -4.53 12.15
N TRP A 102 -1.31 -3.48 12.92
CA TRP A 102 -2.66 -3.20 13.44
C TRP A 102 -2.84 -1.69 13.68
N ASN A 103 -3.22 -0.96 12.64
CA ASN A 103 -3.26 0.51 12.60
C ASN A 103 -4.59 1.05 11.99
N CYS A 104 -4.64 2.35 11.68
CA CYS A 104 -5.83 3.01 11.12
C CYS A 104 -6.38 2.36 9.83
N PHE A 105 -5.52 1.76 9.00
CA PHE A 105 -5.97 1.03 7.81
C PHE A 105 -6.70 -0.26 8.19
N ASP A 106 -6.16 -1.04 9.12
CA ASP A 106 -6.81 -2.27 9.59
C ASP A 106 -8.18 -1.97 10.20
N PHE A 107 -8.30 -0.84 10.89
CA PHE A 107 -9.57 -0.35 11.42
C PHE A 107 -10.63 -0.13 10.32
N VAL A 108 -10.28 0.56 9.24
CA VAL A 108 -11.19 0.79 8.11
C VAL A 108 -11.48 -0.51 7.35
N ILE A 109 -10.47 -1.34 7.11
CA ILE A 109 -10.62 -2.63 6.43
C ILE A 109 -11.59 -3.54 7.19
N GLU A 110 -11.43 -3.66 8.51
CA GLU A 110 -12.35 -4.46 9.34
C GLU A 110 -13.77 -3.88 9.36
N PHE A 111 -13.92 -2.55 9.33
CA PHE A 111 -15.22 -1.93 9.18
C PHE A 111 -15.89 -2.31 7.85
N LEU A 112 -15.17 -2.19 6.73
CA LEU A 112 -15.69 -2.54 5.40
C LEU A 112 -16.05 -4.02 5.31
N ARG A 113 -15.20 -4.90 5.85
CA ARG A 113 -15.43 -6.36 5.88
C ARG A 113 -16.65 -6.74 6.70
N SER A 114 -16.92 -6.02 7.79
CA SER A 114 -18.05 -6.30 8.68
C SER A 114 -19.37 -5.64 8.23
N THR A 115 -19.36 -4.88 7.12
CA THR A 115 -20.48 -4.05 6.70
C THR A 115 -21.00 -4.44 5.31
N THR A 116 -22.30 -4.71 5.19
CA THR A 116 -22.99 -4.88 3.90
C THR A 116 -23.29 -3.51 3.28
N PRO A 117 -23.13 -3.29 1.96
CA PRO A 117 -22.72 -4.26 0.94
C PRO A 117 -21.22 -4.56 0.92
N TYR A 118 -20.36 -3.71 1.46
CA TYR A 118 -18.91 -3.71 1.24
C TYR A 118 -18.10 -4.97 1.62
N HIS A 119 -18.65 -5.92 2.39
CA HIS A 119 -17.98 -7.16 2.78
C HIS A 119 -17.40 -8.02 1.63
N HIS A 120 -17.91 -7.89 0.40
CA HIS A 120 -17.40 -8.61 -0.78
C HIS A 120 -16.33 -7.84 -1.56
N LEU A 121 -16.00 -6.62 -1.16
CA LEU A 121 -14.88 -5.91 -1.77
C LEU A 121 -13.59 -6.73 -1.55
N PRO A 122 -12.69 -6.82 -2.54
CA PRO A 122 -11.42 -7.57 -2.43
C PRO A 122 -10.40 -6.89 -1.50
N VAL A 123 -10.86 -6.12 -0.54
CA VAL A 123 -10.08 -5.35 0.43
C VAL A 123 -9.82 -6.24 1.64
N HIS A 124 -8.91 -7.20 1.49
CA HIS A 124 -8.53 -8.14 2.55
C HIS A 124 -7.17 -7.84 3.17
N SER A 125 -6.42 -6.90 2.57
CA SER A 125 -5.10 -6.46 3.02
C SER A 125 -4.95 -4.96 2.80
N LYS A 126 -3.97 -4.34 3.47
CA LYS A 126 -3.61 -2.94 3.24
C LYS A 126 -3.22 -2.70 1.79
N THR A 127 -2.51 -3.64 1.19
CA THR A 127 -2.14 -3.63 -0.22
C THR A 127 -3.36 -3.55 -1.13
N ALA A 128 -4.35 -4.41 -0.90
CA ALA A 128 -5.57 -4.39 -1.69
C ALA A 128 -6.39 -3.12 -1.42
N PHE A 129 -6.48 -2.64 -0.17
CA PHE A 129 -7.12 -1.36 0.13
C PHE A 129 -6.48 -0.21 -0.66
N VAL A 130 -5.17 -0.12 -0.62
CA VAL A 130 -4.40 0.91 -1.31
C VAL A 130 -4.63 0.83 -2.82
N ARG A 131 -4.50 -0.35 -3.42
CA ARG A 131 -4.64 -0.52 -4.86
C ARG A 131 -6.08 -0.33 -5.35
N GLU A 132 -7.04 -0.91 -4.67
CA GLU A 132 -8.44 -0.95 -5.15
C GLU A 132 -9.24 0.29 -4.76
N ILE A 133 -8.88 0.96 -3.65
CA ILE A 133 -9.63 2.11 -3.14
C ILE A 133 -8.86 3.41 -3.33
N ILE A 134 -7.57 3.48 -2.98
CA ILE A 134 -6.83 4.74 -3.05
C ILE A 134 -6.44 5.05 -4.49
N SER A 135 -5.93 4.06 -5.24
CA SER A 135 -5.56 4.29 -6.64
C SER A 135 -6.79 4.60 -7.50
N GLU A 136 -7.91 3.93 -7.27
CA GLU A 136 -9.17 4.15 -8.01
C GLU A 136 -10.05 5.24 -7.39
N ALA A 137 -9.57 5.96 -6.38
CA ALA A 137 -10.31 7.07 -5.80
C ALA A 137 -10.51 8.17 -6.85
N ASP A 138 -11.75 8.24 -7.35
CA ASP A 138 -12.25 9.41 -8.04
C ASP A 138 -12.49 10.53 -7.02
N PHE A 139 -11.89 11.68 -7.28
CA PHE A 139 -11.98 12.85 -6.42
C PHE A 139 -13.40 13.41 -6.42
N LEU A 140 -14.25 12.86 -5.56
CA LEU A 140 -15.57 13.38 -5.23
C LEU A 140 -15.43 14.35 -4.06
N MET A 141 -15.08 15.60 -4.36
CA MET A 141 -15.25 16.70 -3.40
C MET A 141 -16.73 17.04 -3.25
N ASP A 142 -17.40 16.20 -2.49
CA ASP A 142 -18.60 16.64 -1.81
C ASP A 142 -18.15 17.49 -0.63
N ASN A 143 -18.17 18.82 -0.80
CA ASN A 143 -17.89 19.80 0.24
C ASN A 143 -18.49 19.35 1.59
N LEU A 144 -17.61 18.99 2.54
CA LEU A 144 -17.96 18.51 3.88
C LEU A 144 -18.37 19.68 4.80
N GLU A 145 -19.24 20.55 4.29
CA GLU A 145 -19.73 21.82 4.86
C GLU A 145 -18.86 23.05 4.59
N GLN A 146 -19.35 23.94 3.71
CA GLN A 146 -19.28 25.40 3.86
C GLN A 146 -20.14 26.09 2.77
N GLU A 147 -21.42 26.30 3.08
CA GLU A 147 -22.26 27.28 2.39
C GLU A 147 -21.78 28.69 2.79
N ASN A 148 -20.82 29.25 2.05
CA ASN A 148 -20.62 30.69 2.06
C ASN A 148 -20.30 31.17 0.64
N VAL A 149 -21.33 31.70 -0.02
CA VAL A 149 -21.39 32.04 -1.46
C VAL A 149 -20.48 33.23 -1.83
N GLN A 150 -19.83 33.85 -0.85
CA GLN A 150 -19.14 35.13 -1.04
C GLN A 150 -17.78 35.06 -1.76
N ASP A 151 -17.25 33.87 -2.05
CA ASP A 151 -15.98 33.74 -2.78
C ASP A 151 -15.90 32.43 -3.59
N ALA A 152 -16.95 32.17 -4.38
CA ALA A 152 -17.09 30.94 -5.16
C ALA A 152 -15.89 30.70 -6.10
N ASP A 153 -15.35 31.75 -6.71
CA ASP A 153 -14.21 31.66 -7.62
C ASP A 153 -12.93 31.21 -6.86
N ARG A 154 -12.63 31.81 -5.69
CA ARG A 154 -11.47 31.35 -4.89
C ARG A 154 -11.66 29.97 -4.30
N GLN A 155 -12.90 29.57 -4.01
CA GLN A 155 -13.19 28.19 -3.62
C GLN A 155 -12.90 27.25 -4.79
N MET A 156 -13.37 27.59 -5.99
CA MET A 156 -13.13 26.81 -7.20
C MET A 156 -11.62 26.67 -7.52
N ASP A 157 -10.86 27.76 -7.45
CA ASP A 157 -9.40 27.74 -7.66
C ASP A 157 -8.69 26.85 -6.62
N ARG A 158 -9.10 26.93 -5.35
CA ARG A 158 -8.55 26.07 -4.29
C ARG A 158 -8.87 24.60 -4.54
N HIS A 159 -10.09 24.33 -4.97
CA HIS A 159 -10.58 23.00 -5.30
C HIS A 159 -9.84 22.38 -6.49
N ASP A 160 -9.65 23.15 -7.56
CA ASP A 160 -8.89 22.72 -8.72
C ASP A 160 -7.42 22.49 -8.39
N PHE A 161 -6.83 23.36 -7.57
CA PHE A 161 -5.45 23.15 -7.08
C PHE A 161 -5.34 21.87 -6.25
N GLN A 162 -6.24 21.64 -5.29
CA GLN A 162 -6.24 20.43 -4.47
C GLN A 162 -6.43 19.16 -5.32
N ARG A 163 -7.29 19.22 -6.34
CA ARG A 163 -7.48 18.14 -7.29
C ARG A 163 -6.19 17.83 -8.05
N GLN A 164 -5.51 18.85 -8.58
CA GLN A 164 -4.24 18.67 -9.29
C GLN A 164 -3.16 18.10 -8.37
N GLN A 165 -3.04 18.60 -7.14
CA GLN A 165 -2.10 18.04 -6.15
C GLN A 165 -2.41 16.58 -5.85
N PHE A 166 -3.69 16.20 -5.80
CA PHE A 166 -4.08 14.82 -5.59
C PHE A 166 -3.80 13.94 -6.81
N GLU A 167 -4.03 14.41 -8.03
CA GLU A 167 -3.65 13.67 -9.24
C GLU A 167 -2.13 13.46 -9.31
N ILE A 168 -1.34 14.48 -8.95
CA ILE A 168 0.11 14.35 -8.81
C ILE A 168 0.46 13.33 -7.73
N PHE A 169 -0.19 13.39 -6.57
CA PHE A 169 -0.01 12.41 -5.52
C PHE A 169 -0.34 10.99 -6.02
N LYS A 170 -1.50 10.77 -6.64
CA LYS A 170 -1.91 9.46 -7.18
C LYS A 170 -0.92 8.95 -8.21
N HIS A 171 -0.46 9.83 -9.09
CA HIS A 171 0.52 9.48 -10.10
C HIS A 171 1.85 9.08 -9.46
N ASN A 172 2.44 9.93 -8.61
CA ASN A 172 3.67 9.61 -7.89
C ASN A 172 3.53 8.35 -7.03
N PHE A 173 2.34 8.15 -6.46
CA PHE A 173 2.03 7.02 -5.61
C PHE A 173 1.86 5.72 -6.42
N ARG A 174 1.20 5.77 -7.59
CA ARG A 174 1.11 4.67 -8.55
C ARG A 174 2.47 4.35 -9.14
N GLU A 175 3.23 5.35 -9.59
CA GLU A 175 4.61 5.16 -10.08
C GLU A 175 5.50 4.55 -8.99
N ALA A 176 5.41 5.00 -7.74
CA ALA A 176 6.14 4.37 -6.65
C ALA A 176 5.70 2.92 -6.39
N ILE A 177 4.45 2.55 -6.68
CA ILE A 177 3.98 1.16 -6.60
C ILE A 177 4.52 0.34 -7.79
N ASP A 178 4.43 0.88 -9.00
CA ASP A 178 4.73 0.22 -10.27
C ASP A 178 6.24 0.11 -10.53
N GLU A 179 7.05 1.15 -10.25
CA GLU A 179 8.52 1.11 -10.34
C GLU A 179 9.14 0.06 -9.42
N HIS A 180 8.41 -0.34 -8.38
CA HIS A 180 8.82 -1.34 -7.43
C HIS A 180 8.21 -2.73 -7.68
N ASP A 181 7.39 -2.91 -8.73
CA ASP A 181 6.82 -4.08 -9.44
C ASP A 181 6.64 -5.44 -8.71
N ASN A 182 6.79 -5.48 -7.38
CA ASN A 182 6.95 -6.70 -6.57
C ASN A 182 6.29 -6.54 -5.18
N GLY A 183 5.29 -5.67 -5.02
CA GLY A 183 4.64 -5.42 -3.74
C GLY A 183 5.54 -4.82 -2.64
N GLU A 184 6.85 -4.65 -2.89
CA GLU A 184 7.83 -4.14 -1.93
C GLU A 184 7.58 -2.68 -1.54
N ALA A 185 7.08 -1.84 -2.45
CA ALA A 185 6.75 -0.43 -2.15
C ALA A 185 5.56 -0.30 -1.22
N ILE A 186 4.54 -1.13 -1.40
CA ILE A 186 3.36 -1.19 -0.53
C ILE A 186 3.78 -1.67 0.87
N HIS A 187 4.69 -2.64 0.92
CA HIS A 187 5.33 -3.02 2.18
C HIS A 187 6.18 -1.89 2.77
N SER A 188 6.78 -1.00 1.98
CA SER A 188 7.50 0.19 2.50
C SER A 188 6.57 1.33 2.98
N LEU A 189 5.34 1.38 2.45
CA LEU A 189 4.27 2.28 2.91
C LEU A 189 3.59 1.77 4.19
N VAL A 190 3.78 0.48 4.54
CA VAL A 190 3.17 -0.20 5.69
C VAL A 190 4.19 -0.61 6.77
N LEU A 191 5.43 -0.91 6.39
CA LEU A 191 6.57 -1.20 7.27
C LEU A 191 7.52 -0.01 7.18
N SER A 192 7.84 0.59 8.33
CA SER A 192 8.67 1.78 8.35
C SER A 192 10.06 1.51 7.77
N SER A 193 10.64 2.53 7.16
CA SER A 193 11.99 2.48 6.59
C SER A 193 13.05 1.98 7.59
N GLU A 194 12.80 2.24 8.89
CA GLU A 194 13.63 1.80 10.02
C GLU A 194 13.57 0.29 10.22
N LEU A 195 12.37 -0.32 10.19
CA LEU A 195 12.23 -1.77 10.36
C LEU A 195 12.88 -2.53 9.18
N ARG A 196 12.74 -2.00 7.95
CA ARG A 196 13.43 -2.55 6.77
C ARG A 196 14.95 -2.46 6.92
N LYS A 197 15.45 -1.31 7.37
CA LYS A 197 16.88 -1.11 7.63
C LYS A 197 17.39 -2.07 8.70
N ASP A 198 16.59 -2.32 9.73
CA ASP A 198 16.92 -3.26 10.81
C ASP A 198 16.95 -4.70 10.33
N VAL A 199 15.97 -5.13 9.50
CA VAL A 199 15.96 -6.45 8.88
C VAL A 199 17.19 -6.64 7.98
N VAL A 200 17.49 -5.70 7.09
CA VAL A 200 18.68 -5.76 6.21
C VAL A 200 19.97 -5.79 7.02
N ASN A 201 20.07 -4.98 8.07
CA ASN A 201 21.21 -4.97 8.97
C ASN A 201 21.35 -6.29 9.73
N MET A 202 20.24 -6.91 10.14
CA MET A 202 20.22 -8.19 10.84
C MET A 202 20.65 -9.33 9.91
N THR A 203 20.14 -9.38 8.67
CA THR A 203 20.56 -10.34 7.64
C THR A 203 22.06 -10.24 7.36
N ARG A 204 22.59 -9.01 7.19
CA ARG A 204 24.04 -8.79 7.00
C ARG A 204 24.87 -9.25 8.20
N LYS A 205 24.39 -9.01 9.42
CA LYS A 205 25.05 -9.47 10.65
C LYS A 205 25.04 -11.00 10.75
N LEU A 206 23.94 -11.65 10.39
CA LEU A 206 23.82 -13.12 10.37
C LEU A 206 24.75 -13.74 9.32
N GLN A 207 24.80 -13.21 8.11
CA GLN A 207 25.72 -13.65 7.06
C GLN A 207 27.19 -13.49 7.48
N LYS A 208 27.55 -12.35 8.10
CA LYS A 208 28.91 -12.13 8.60
C LYS A 208 29.26 -13.09 9.74
N ALA A 209 28.31 -13.37 10.64
CA ALA A 209 28.50 -14.36 11.70
C ALA A 209 28.69 -15.77 11.11
N GLN A 210 27.90 -16.15 10.10
CA GLN A 210 28.03 -17.42 9.41
C GLN A 210 29.42 -17.60 8.79
N LEU A 211 29.91 -16.61 8.03
CA LEU A 211 31.25 -16.65 7.42
C LEU A 211 32.36 -16.75 8.46
N ASN A 212 32.26 -16.00 9.57
CA ASN A 212 33.25 -16.05 10.63
C ASN A 212 33.28 -17.41 11.36
N LEU A 213 32.12 -18.02 11.56
CA LEU A 213 32.02 -19.33 12.21
C LEU A 213 32.49 -20.46 11.27
N GLN A 214 32.27 -20.33 9.96
CA GLN A 214 32.78 -21.25 8.94
C GLN A 214 34.31 -21.16 8.75
N ALA A 215 34.92 -20.02 9.09
CA ALA A 215 36.36 -19.82 9.00
C ALA A 215 37.16 -20.45 10.16
N LEU A 216 36.49 -21.03 11.17
CA LEU A 216 37.14 -21.69 12.30
C LEU A 216 37.71 -23.06 11.86
N LYS A 217 38.91 -23.39 12.36
CA LYS A 217 39.65 -24.62 12.00
C LYS A 217 38.97 -25.93 12.40
N ASP A 218 38.01 -25.89 13.32
CA ASP A 218 37.22 -27.05 13.75
C ASP A 218 35.74 -26.68 13.90
N PRO A 219 34.91 -26.93 12.86
CA PRO A 219 33.50 -26.59 12.89
C PRO A 219 32.64 -27.62 13.64
N SER A 220 33.18 -28.77 14.04
CA SER A 220 32.44 -29.90 14.64
C SER A 220 31.51 -29.50 15.81
N PRO A 221 31.97 -28.75 16.83
CA PRO A 221 31.11 -28.38 17.96
C PRO A 221 30.15 -27.21 17.66
N ILE A 222 30.35 -26.47 16.56
CA ILE A 222 29.62 -25.23 16.23
C ILE A 222 28.67 -25.45 15.04
N GLN A 223 28.73 -26.62 14.39
CA GLN A 223 27.93 -26.95 13.21
C GLN A 223 26.42 -26.79 13.46
N SER A 224 25.93 -27.15 14.65
CA SER A 224 24.52 -26.96 15.02
C SER A 224 24.10 -25.48 15.05
N VAL A 225 25.00 -24.59 15.48
CA VAL A 225 24.78 -23.14 15.52
C VAL A 225 24.82 -22.55 14.11
N ILE A 226 25.74 -23.01 13.25
CA ILE A 226 25.79 -22.61 11.84
C ILE A 226 24.51 -23.02 11.11
N SER A 227 24.03 -24.25 11.33
CA SER A 227 22.76 -24.72 10.77
C SER A 227 21.58 -23.88 11.24
N LYS A 228 21.52 -23.51 12.53
CA LYS A 228 20.45 -22.66 13.06
C LYS A 228 20.50 -21.23 12.53
N ILE A 229 21.69 -20.64 12.39
CA ILE A 229 21.87 -19.32 11.77
C ILE A 229 21.42 -19.35 10.31
N THR A 230 21.76 -20.42 9.58
CA THR A 230 21.34 -20.60 8.18
C THR A 230 19.82 -20.73 8.09
N GLU A 231 19.21 -21.55 8.94
CA GLU A 231 17.74 -21.72 9.02
C GLU A 231 17.02 -20.40 9.32
N VAL A 232 17.49 -19.63 10.30
CA VAL A 232 16.89 -18.33 10.65
C VAL A 232 17.07 -17.31 9.52
N ASN A 233 18.24 -17.32 8.86
CA ASN A 233 18.51 -16.44 7.74
C ASN A 233 17.64 -16.81 6.53
N ASP A 234 17.43 -18.10 6.27
CA ASP A 234 16.56 -18.60 5.21
C ASP A 234 15.07 -18.32 5.51
N GLN A 235 14.64 -18.45 6.76
CA GLN A 235 13.29 -18.05 7.18
C GLN A 235 13.07 -16.55 7.03
N LEU A 236 14.03 -15.72 7.45
CA LEU A 236 13.99 -14.26 7.22
C LEU A 236 13.93 -13.95 5.72
N LEU A 237 14.76 -14.60 4.91
CA LEU A 237 14.76 -14.42 3.47
C LEU A 237 13.45 -14.88 2.83
N GLN A 238 12.86 -16.00 3.26
CA GLN A 238 11.56 -16.48 2.77
C GLN A 238 10.43 -15.53 3.16
N LEU A 239 10.41 -15.03 4.38
CA LEU A 239 9.44 -14.04 4.84
C LEU A 239 9.57 -12.70 4.10
N THR A 240 10.77 -12.36 3.61
CA THR A 240 10.98 -11.21 2.72
C THR A 240 10.75 -11.52 1.24
N LYS A 241 10.81 -12.79 0.82
CA LYS A 241 10.64 -13.25 -0.58
C LYS A 241 9.23 -13.69 -0.93
N SER A 242 8.32 -13.78 0.05
CA SER A 242 6.92 -14.17 -0.21
C SER A 242 6.10 -13.13 -0.99
N SER A 243 6.71 -12.11 -1.60
CA SER A 243 6.06 -11.20 -2.56
C SER A 243 6.71 -11.16 -3.95
N THR A 244 7.51 -12.15 -4.35
CA THR A 244 8.05 -12.21 -5.71
C THR A 244 7.31 -13.25 -6.55
N GLU A 245 6.23 -12.82 -7.20
CA GLU A 245 5.92 -13.27 -8.55
C GLU A 245 7.18 -12.99 -9.40
N TYR A 246 7.60 -13.93 -10.25
CA TYR A 246 8.82 -13.89 -11.09
C TYR A 246 10.14 -14.32 -10.41
N SER A 247 10.38 -15.63 -10.45
CA SER A 247 11.74 -16.19 -10.58
C SER A 247 12.03 -16.39 -12.08
N PRO A 248 13.27 -16.22 -12.57
CA PRO A 248 13.65 -16.58 -13.95
C PRO A 248 13.39 -18.06 -14.30
N GLN A 249 13.05 -18.87 -13.30
CA GLN A 249 12.69 -20.29 -13.44
C GLN A 249 11.18 -20.52 -13.61
N ASN A 250 10.34 -19.49 -13.39
CA ASN A 250 8.86 -19.58 -13.38
C ASN A 250 8.19 -18.82 -14.54
N VAL A 251 8.95 -18.26 -15.46
CA VAL A 251 8.42 -17.70 -16.70
C VAL A 251 8.67 -18.73 -17.79
N GLU A 252 7.59 -19.34 -18.29
CA GLU A 252 7.65 -20.03 -19.58
C GLU A 252 7.92 -18.97 -20.65
N LEU A 253 9.19 -18.74 -20.95
CA LEU A 253 9.57 -17.90 -22.09
C LEU A 253 9.04 -18.59 -23.36
N PRO A 254 8.41 -17.86 -24.29
CA PRO A 254 8.05 -18.39 -25.59
C PRO A 254 9.29 -19.02 -26.25
N GLU A 255 9.08 -20.11 -27.00
CA GLU A 255 10.14 -20.61 -27.87
C GLU A 255 10.56 -19.48 -28.82
N PHE A 256 11.83 -19.11 -28.77
CA PHE A 256 12.36 -18.04 -29.62
C PHE A 256 12.23 -18.46 -31.07
N ASP A 257 11.68 -17.56 -31.90
CA ASP A 257 11.72 -17.71 -33.34
C ASP A 257 13.17 -17.52 -33.81
N GLN A 258 13.68 -18.51 -34.54
CA GLN A 258 15.05 -18.49 -35.04
C GLN A 258 15.28 -17.30 -35.98
N ASP A 259 14.24 -16.90 -36.72
CA ASP A 259 14.30 -15.76 -37.64
C ASP A 259 14.51 -14.43 -36.89
N ASP A 260 13.93 -14.28 -35.69
CA ASP A 260 14.08 -13.08 -34.85
C ASP A 260 15.50 -12.94 -34.28
N ILE A 261 16.12 -14.06 -33.90
CA ILE A 261 17.50 -14.10 -33.44
C ILE A 261 18.46 -13.77 -34.60
N GLU A 262 18.19 -14.28 -35.80
CA GLU A 262 18.99 -13.98 -36.99
C GLU A 262 18.90 -12.51 -37.41
N LEU A 263 17.75 -11.87 -37.19
CA LEU A 263 17.57 -10.43 -37.43
C LEU A 263 18.39 -9.56 -36.46
N LEU A 264 18.51 -9.98 -35.20
CA LEU A 264 19.20 -9.25 -34.14
C LEU A 264 20.73 -9.36 -34.22
N PHE A 265 21.24 -10.55 -34.56
CA PHE A 265 22.68 -10.81 -34.58
C PHE A 265 23.29 -10.77 -35.99
N GLY A 266 22.45 -10.68 -37.02
CA GLY A 266 22.86 -10.76 -38.42
C GLY A 266 23.38 -12.15 -38.77
N HIS A 267 23.28 -12.54 -40.04
CA HIS A 267 23.84 -13.81 -40.47
C HIS A 267 25.35 -13.84 -40.18
N SER A 268 25.78 -14.79 -39.36
CA SER A 268 27.19 -15.13 -39.19
C SER A 268 27.70 -15.71 -40.51
N THR A 269 28.08 -14.81 -41.43
CA THR A 269 28.80 -15.19 -42.64
C THR A 269 30.13 -15.79 -42.20
N GLN A 270 30.28 -17.10 -42.42
CA GLN A 270 31.56 -17.78 -42.30
C GLN A 270 32.52 -17.17 -43.34
N GLN A 271 33.28 -16.16 -42.95
CA GLN A 271 34.48 -15.75 -43.67
C GLN A 271 35.51 -16.87 -43.52
N THR A 272 35.68 -17.66 -44.58
CA THR A 272 36.80 -18.56 -44.74
C THR A 272 38.08 -17.73 -44.92
N ASN A 273 38.83 -17.55 -43.84
CA ASN A 273 40.15 -16.94 -43.87
C ASN A 273 41.14 -17.86 -44.61
N ASN A 274 41.29 -17.65 -45.92
CA ASN A 274 42.43 -18.09 -46.70
C ASN A 274 43.49 -16.99 -46.72
N TRP A 275 44.43 -17.01 -45.76
CA TRP A 275 45.69 -16.28 -45.86
C TRP A 275 46.86 -17.25 -45.92
N SER A 276 47.30 -17.51 -47.15
CA SER A 276 48.53 -18.21 -47.48
C SER A 276 49.71 -17.23 -47.41
N HIS A 277 50.63 -17.46 -46.47
CA HIS A 277 51.99 -16.90 -46.54
C HIS A 277 52.91 -17.92 -47.19
N SER A 278 53.29 -17.64 -48.44
CA SER A 278 54.41 -18.28 -49.14
C SER A 278 55.56 -17.29 -49.22
N THR A 279 56.52 -17.40 -48.29
CA THR A 279 57.83 -16.75 -48.42
C THR A 279 58.81 -17.79 -48.96
N LYS A 280 59.20 -17.65 -50.23
CA LYS A 280 60.33 -18.40 -50.79
C LYS A 280 61.63 -17.64 -50.53
N VAL A 281 62.57 -18.38 -49.96
CA VAL A 281 64.00 -18.10 -49.89
C VAL A 281 64.60 -18.22 -51.29
N ARG A 282 65.12 -17.13 -51.86
CA ARG A 282 66.49 -17.01 -52.41
C ARG A 282 66.77 -15.59 -52.90
#